data_AF-A0A7V2YXR8-F1
#
_entry.id   AF-A0A7V2YXR8-F1
#
_cell.length_a   1.000
_cell.length_b   1.000
_cell.length_c   1.000
_cell.angle_alpha   90.00
_cell.angle_beta   90.00
_cell.angle_gamma   90.00
#
_symmetry.space_group_name_H-M   'P 1'
#
loop_
_entity.id
_entity.type
_entity.pdbx_description
1 polymer ?
#
loop_
_entity_poly.entity_id
_entity_poly.type
_entity_poly.pdbx_seq_one_letter_code
_entity_poly.pdbx_strand_id
1 'polypeptide(L)'
;MLNLPSSTGFSETIVVTTKNPTPDRIALTTSQAAEYCFVSQGTILNWIKSGKLPCQRTAGGQNRIRAEQLRAFMVEQGMSTEALDTDCHLWRRCFCWEYFARSGKHAGRASDCASCIVRQSRAMNCYELRNHVDHSKVHCAGSCDQCAYKRAFAEETVA
;
A
#
# COMPACT_ATOMS: atom_id res chain seq x y z
N MET A 1 -59.79 -2.46 16.60
CA MET A 1 -58.37 -2.86 16.67
C MET A 1 -58.07 -3.66 15.41
N LEU A 2 -57.46 -3.03 14.40
CA LEU A 2 -57.04 -3.69 13.15
C LEU A 2 -55.51 -3.76 13.17
N ASN A 3 -54.95 -4.96 13.22
CA ASN A 3 -53.50 -5.19 13.06
C ASN A 3 -53.22 -5.48 11.58
N LEU A 4 -52.37 -4.67 10.95
CA LEU A 4 -51.73 -4.98 9.67
C LEU A 4 -50.43 -5.79 9.90
N PRO A 5 -50.04 -6.70 9.00
CA PRO A 5 -48.78 -7.42 9.10
C PRO A 5 -47.60 -6.70 8.41
N SER A 6 -46.42 -7.00 8.94
CA SER A 6 -45.10 -7.10 8.31
C SER A 6 -44.69 -6.07 7.25
N SER A 7 -43.68 -5.26 7.60
CA SER A 7 -42.66 -4.83 6.65
C SER A 7 -41.28 -5.21 7.18
N THR A 8 -40.71 -6.23 6.55
CA THR A 8 -39.30 -6.62 6.65
C THR A 8 -38.44 -5.46 6.18
N GLY A 9 -37.73 -4.82 7.12
CA GLY A 9 -36.70 -3.83 6.81
C GLY A 9 -35.44 -4.52 6.30
N PHE A 10 -35.27 -4.57 4.98
CA PHE A 10 -33.96 -4.78 4.37
C PHE A 10 -33.17 -3.47 4.52
N SER A 11 -32.15 -3.48 5.35
CA SER A 11 -31.13 -2.42 5.38
C SER A 11 -29.78 -3.10 5.47
N GLU A 12 -29.39 -3.77 4.39
CA GLU A 12 -28.01 -4.18 4.17
C GLU A 12 -27.17 -2.91 4.00
N THR A 13 -26.44 -2.61 5.08
CA THR A 13 -25.40 -1.60 5.08
C THR A 13 -24.32 -2.05 4.09
N ILE A 14 -24.10 -1.26 3.03
CA ILE A 14 -22.99 -1.45 2.12
C ILE A 14 -21.69 -1.29 2.94
N VAL A 15 -21.09 -2.41 3.34
CA VAL A 15 -19.70 -2.46 3.80
C VAL A 15 -18.82 -2.19 2.59
N VAL A 16 -18.49 -0.92 2.36
CA VAL A 16 -17.37 -0.56 1.49
C VAL A 16 -16.10 -1.04 2.19
N THR A 17 -15.71 -2.28 1.96
CA THR A 17 -14.42 -2.80 2.38
C THR A 17 -13.34 -2.09 1.57
N THR A 18 -12.83 -0.99 2.10
CA THR A 18 -11.58 -0.38 1.64
C THR A 18 -10.43 -1.31 2.03
N LYS A 19 -10.21 -2.37 1.25
CA LYS A 19 -8.92 -3.07 1.27
C LYS A 19 -7.89 -2.03 0.81
N ASN A 20 -7.19 -1.41 1.74
CA ASN A 20 -6.19 -0.36 1.49
C ASN A 20 -5.06 -0.92 0.58
N PRO A 21 -4.42 -0.09 -0.24
CA PRO A 21 -3.43 -0.57 -1.18
C PRO A 21 -2.16 -1.00 -0.44
N THR A 22 -1.78 -2.27 -0.56
CA THR A 22 -0.36 -2.60 -0.66
C THR A 22 0.23 -1.72 -1.76
N PRO A 23 1.47 -1.28 -1.68
CA PRO A 23 2.10 -0.54 -2.76
C PRO A 23 2.00 -1.23 -4.12
N ASP A 24 1.78 -2.55 -4.14
CA ASP A 24 1.37 -3.37 -5.29
C ASP A 24 -0.05 -3.05 -5.87
N ARG A 25 -0.65 -1.93 -5.44
CA ARG A 25 -2.03 -1.54 -5.79
C ARG A 25 -2.12 -0.06 -6.15
N ILE A 26 -0.99 0.60 -6.38
CA ILE A 26 -1.01 1.97 -6.88
C ILE A 26 -1.39 1.93 -8.34
N ALA A 27 -2.56 2.49 -8.61
CA ALA A 27 -3.18 2.53 -9.91
C ALA A 27 -2.89 3.89 -10.55
N LEU A 28 -1.87 3.92 -11.40
CA LEU A 28 -1.42 5.09 -12.14
C LEU A 28 -2.39 5.43 -13.27
N THR A 29 -2.56 6.72 -13.54
CA THR A 29 -3.19 7.20 -14.78
C THR A 29 -2.23 7.03 -15.97
N THR A 30 -2.75 7.17 -17.19
CA THR A 30 -1.91 7.15 -18.39
C THR A 30 -0.94 8.34 -18.46
N SER A 31 -1.27 9.48 -17.82
CA SER A 31 -0.35 10.62 -17.74
C SER A 31 0.80 10.35 -16.76
N GLN A 32 0.51 9.78 -15.59
CA GLN A 32 1.54 9.40 -14.62
C GLN A 32 2.48 8.33 -15.19
N ALA A 33 1.94 7.32 -15.88
CA ALA A 33 2.77 6.32 -16.54
C ALA A 33 3.68 6.91 -17.63
N ALA A 34 3.18 7.92 -18.36
CA ALA A 34 3.95 8.64 -19.37
C ALA A 34 5.14 9.40 -18.77
N GLU A 35 4.97 9.99 -17.58
CA GLU A 35 6.05 10.67 -16.85
C GLU A 35 7.20 9.71 -16.52
N TYR A 36 6.90 8.52 -15.98
CA TYR A 36 7.93 7.53 -15.66
C TYR A 36 8.62 6.94 -16.90
N CYS A 37 7.91 6.83 -18.02
CA CYS A 37 8.47 6.29 -19.26
C CYS A 37 9.11 7.36 -20.16
N PHE A 38 9.06 8.64 -19.78
CA PHE A 38 9.52 9.78 -20.60
C PHE A 38 8.92 9.80 -22.02
N VAL A 39 7.63 9.46 -22.13
CA VAL A 39 6.90 9.46 -23.41
C VAL A 39 5.64 10.29 -23.32
N SER A 40 4.95 10.47 -24.46
CA SER A 40 3.64 11.11 -24.45
C SER A 40 2.55 10.18 -23.86
N GLN A 41 1.48 10.76 -23.31
CA GLN A 41 0.28 10.01 -22.92
C GLN A 41 -0.30 9.18 -24.09
N GLY A 42 -0.22 9.71 -25.32
CA GLY A 42 -0.65 9.00 -26.53
C GLY A 42 0.14 7.72 -26.77
N THR A 43 1.44 7.72 -26.49
CA THR A 43 2.31 6.54 -26.57
C THR A 43 1.84 5.45 -25.61
N ILE A 44 1.56 5.80 -24.35
CA ILE A 44 1.01 4.87 -23.35
C ILE A 44 -0.31 4.27 -23.83
N LEU A 45 -1.22 5.09 -24.37
CA LEU A 45 -2.49 4.62 -24.92
C LEU A 45 -2.30 3.65 -26.09
N ASN A 46 -1.30 3.86 -26.95
CA ASN A 46 -0.98 2.95 -28.04
C ASN A 46 -0.45 1.61 -27.55
N TRP A 47 0.38 1.60 -26.50
CA TRP A 47 0.83 0.36 -25.86
C TRP A 47 -0.31 -0.42 -25.20
N ILE A 48 -1.26 0.29 -24.58
CA ILE A 48 -2.49 -0.33 -24.04
C ILE A 48 -3.35 -0.91 -25.16
N LYS A 49 -3.61 -0.14 -26.23
CA LYS A 49 -4.45 -0.58 -27.36
C LYS A 49 -3.86 -1.78 -28.10
N SER A 50 -2.53 -1.86 -28.18
CA SER A 50 -1.82 -3.00 -28.79
C SER A 50 -1.68 -4.20 -27.84
N GLY A 51 -2.17 -4.11 -26.60
CA GLY A 51 -2.09 -5.18 -25.61
C GLY A 51 -0.71 -5.37 -24.98
N LYS A 52 0.25 -4.49 -25.28
CA LYS A 52 1.63 -4.55 -24.72
C LYS A 52 1.70 -4.13 -23.26
N LEU A 53 0.89 -3.14 -22.88
CA LEU A 53 0.83 -2.65 -21.51
C LEU A 53 -0.55 -2.93 -20.92
N PRO A 54 -0.68 -3.86 -19.96
CA PRO A 54 -1.98 -4.17 -19.37
C PRO A 54 -2.53 -3.00 -18.54
N CYS A 55 -3.84 -2.83 -18.56
CA CYS A 55 -4.52 -1.86 -17.71
C CYS A 55 -5.92 -2.33 -17.31
N GLN A 56 -6.42 -1.81 -16.19
CA GLN A 56 -7.82 -1.91 -15.80
C GLN A 56 -8.59 -0.68 -16.29
N ARG A 57 -9.69 -0.89 -16.99
CA ARG A 57 -10.59 0.18 -17.40
C ARG A 57 -11.68 0.38 -16.35
N THR A 58 -11.89 1.61 -15.89
CA THR A 58 -12.97 1.95 -14.95
C THR A 58 -14.31 2.05 -15.68
N ALA A 59 -15.42 2.03 -14.93
CA ALA A 59 -16.76 2.24 -15.50
C ALA A 59 -16.88 3.59 -16.26
N GLY A 60 -16.13 4.61 -15.83
CA GLY A 60 -16.04 5.91 -16.52
C GLY A 60 -15.05 5.96 -17.69
N GLY A 61 -14.56 4.81 -18.17
CA GLY A 61 -13.69 4.72 -19.35
C GLY A 61 -12.23 5.10 -19.15
N GLN A 62 -11.82 5.42 -17.91
CA GLN A 62 -10.44 5.77 -17.59
C GLN A 62 -9.58 4.52 -17.46
N ASN A 63 -8.35 4.57 -17.97
CA ASN A 63 -7.40 3.48 -17.81
C ASN A 63 -6.60 3.65 -16.50
N ARG A 64 -6.34 2.53 -15.82
CA ARG A 64 -5.54 2.44 -14.61
C ARG A 64 -4.48 1.37 -14.77
N ILE A 65 -3.22 1.76 -14.66
CA ILE A 65 -2.06 0.90 -14.81
C ILE A 65 -1.50 0.65 -13.42
N ARG A 66 -1.35 -0.61 -13.02
CA ARG A 66 -0.71 -0.90 -11.73
C ARG A 66 0.79 -0.61 -11.82
N ALA A 67 1.37 -0.06 -10.76
CA ALA A 67 2.79 0.27 -10.72
C ALA A 67 3.67 -0.95 -11.05
N GLU A 68 3.35 -2.13 -10.55
CA GLU A 68 4.10 -3.37 -10.82
C GLU A 68 4.02 -3.79 -12.30
N GLN A 69 2.87 -3.58 -12.94
CA GLN A 69 2.68 -3.89 -14.37
C GLN A 69 3.48 -2.91 -15.24
N LEU A 70 3.48 -1.63 -14.88
CA LEU A 70 4.30 -0.62 -15.54
C LEU A 70 5.78 -0.94 -15.38
N ARG A 71 6.22 -1.26 -14.15
CA ARG A 71 7.59 -1.63 -13.84
C ARG A 71 8.04 -2.84 -14.65
N ALA A 72 7.24 -3.90 -14.69
CA ALA A 72 7.56 -5.11 -15.46
C ALA A 72 7.72 -4.79 -16.96
N PHE A 73 6.80 -3.99 -17.51
CA PHE A 73 6.90 -3.51 -18.89
C PHE A 73 8.17 -2.67 -19.12
N MET A 74 8.49 -1.75 -18.21
CA MET A 74 9.71 -0.92 -18.30
C MET A 74 10.98 -1.78 -18.33
N VAL A 75 11.08 -2.78 -17.46
CA VAL A 75 12.20 -3.75 -17.47
C VAL A 75 12.27 -4.51 -18.80
N GLU A 76 11.14 -5.03 -19.29
CA GLU A 76 11.06 -5.75 -20.57
C GLU A 76 11.52 -4.89 -21.76
N GLN A 77 11.21 -3.59 -21.73
CA GLN A 77 11.62 -2.64 -22.78
C GLN A 77 13.02 -2.04 -22.55
N GLY A 78 13.73 -2.43 -21.49
CA GLY A 78 15.06 -1.87 -21.16
C GLY A 78 15.05 -0.42 -20.70
N MET A 79 13.95 0.03 -20.08
CA MET A 79 13.79 1.37 -19.51
C MET A 79 14.25 1.42 -18.05
N SER A 80 14.67 2.61 -17.62
CA SER A 80 15.03 2.97 -16.24
C SER A 80 13.80 2.93 -15.33
N THR A 81 13.82 2.13 -14.24
CA THR A 81 12.71 2.04 -13.27
C THR A 81 12.93 2.88 -12.01
N GLU A 82 14.05 3.57 -11.88
CA GLU A 82 14.52 4.20 -10.65
C GLU A 82 13.53 5.22 -10.08
N ALA A 83 12.93 6.06 -10.93
CA ALA A 83 11.93 7.04 -10.49
C ALA A 83 10.64 6.38 -10.01
N LEU A 84 10.15 5.38 -10.74
CA LEU A 84 8.97 4.61 -10.37
C LEU A 84 9.21 3.83 -9.08
N ASP A 85 10.37 3.20 -8.96
CA ASP A 85 10.78 2.43 -7.78
C ASP A 85 10.90 3.37 -6.58
N THR A 86 11.53 4.52 -6.71
CA THR A 86 11.62 5.54 -5.64
C THR A 86 10.25 5.95 -5.14
N ASP A 87 9.34 6.31 -6.04
CA ASP A 87 7.98 6.70 -5.66
C ASP A 87 7.21 5.52 -5.06
N CYS A 88 7.38 4.31 -5.59
CA CYS A 88 6.85 3.09 -5.01
C CYS A 88 7.36 2.88 -3.58
N HIS A 89 8.66 3.03 -3.32
CA HIS A 89 9.23 2.98 -1.97
C HIS A 89 8.63 4.06 -1.08
N LEU A 90 8.46 5.29 -1.58
CA LEU A 90 7.82 6.38 -0.85
C LEU A 90 6.36 6.04 -0.50
N TRP A 91 5.63 5.37 -1.38
CA TRP A 91 4.28 4.91 -1.09
C TRP A 91 4.23 3.61 -0.26
N ARG A 92 5.29 2.80 -0.28
CA ARG A 92 5.50 1.66 0.63
C ARG A 92 5.79 2.13 2.05
N ARG A 93 6.30 3.37 2.25
CA ARG A 93 6.56 3.92 3.59
C ARG A 93 5.26 3.97 4.38
N CYS A 94 5.12 3.05 5.31
CA CYS A 94 4.14 3.15 6.37
C CYS A 94 4.87 2.90 7.67
N PHE A 95 4.49 3.60 8.73
CA PHE A 95 5.08 3.33 10.02
C PHE A 95 4.49 2.06 10.64
N CYS A 96 5.19 1.45 11.60
CA CYS A 96 4.72 0.20 12.21
C CYS A 96 3.29 0.33 12.79
N TRP A 97 2.96 1.46 13.41
CA TRP A 97 1.61 1.69 13.96
C TRP A 97 0.56 1.83 12.86
N GLU A 98 0.88 2.39 11.70
CA GLU A 98 -0.04 2.50 10.56
C GLU A 98 -0.27 1.13 9.91
N TYR A 99 0.80 0.36 9.72
CA TYR A 99 0.73 -1.01 9.22
C TYR A 99 -0.18 -1.87 10.09
N PHE A 100 0.06 -1.86 11.40
CA PHE A 100 -0.70 -2.69 12.32
C PHE A 100 -2.14 -2.17 12.51
N ALA A 101 -2.36 -0.85 12.51
CA ALA A 101 -3.71 -0.28 12.54
C ALA A 101 -4.54 -0.71 11.32
N ARG A 102 -3.94 -0.78 10.11
CA ARG A 102 -4.61 -1.26 8.89
C ARG A 102 -5.02 -2.73 8.96
N SER A 103 -4.23 -3.55 9.66
CA SER A 103 -4.45 -5.00 9.76
C SER A 103 -5.40 -5.44 10.87
N GLY A 104 -5.73 -4.55 11.80
CA GLY A 104 -6.45 -4.88 13.04
C GLY A 104 -5.66 -5.77 14.02
N LYS A 105 -4.41 -6.12 13.70
CA LYS A 105 -3.53 -7.00 14.48
C LYS A 105 -2.49 -6.21 15.27
N HIS A 106 -2.85 -5.01 15.74
CA HIS A 106 -1.96 -4.22 16.57
C HIS A 106 -1.85 -4.88 17.95
N ALA A 107 -0.61 -5.20 18.31
CA ALA A 107 -0.20 -5.85 19.54
C ALA A 107 -0.63 -5.16 20.85
N GLY A 108 -0.55 -3.82 20.88
CA GLY A 108 -1.07 -2.97 21.97
C GLY A 108 -2.34 -2.25 21.54
N ARG A 109 -3.04 -1.60 22.46
CA ARG A 109 -4.08 -0.63 22.05
C ARG A 109 -3.36 0.48 21.27
N ALA A 110 -3.89 0.91 20.12
CA ALA A 110 -3.29 1.98 19.32
C ALA A 110 -3.10 3.29 20.11
N SER A 111 -3.88 3.47 21.19
CA SER A 111 -3.72 4.52 22.20
C SER A 111 -2.36 4.49 22.90
N ASP A 112 -1.82 3.30 23.16
CA ASP A 112 -0.63 3.11 23.98
C ASP A 112 0.65 3.43 23.18
N CYS A 113 0.58 3.40 21.84
CA CYS A 113 1.71 3.77 20.99
C CYS A 113 2.06 5.27 21.04
N ALA A 114 1.22 6.14 21.62
CA ALA A 114 1.48 7.58 21.67
C ALA A 114 2.79 7.94 22.42
N SER A 115 3.17 7.14 23.42
CA SER A 115 4.41 7.30 24.19
C SER A 115 5.60 6.51 23.63
N CYS A 116 5.41 5.71 22.58
CA CYS A 116 6.47 4.89 22.00
C CYS A 116 7.50 5.75 21.28
N ILE A 117 8.79 5.61 21.61
CA ILE A 117 9.89 6.39 20.99
C ILE A 117 9.90 6.25 19.46
N VAL A 118 9.57 5.08 18.93
CA VAL A 118 9.44 4.84 17.48
C VAL A 118 8.38 5.74 16.85
N ARG A 119 7.25 5.96 17.54
CA ARG A 119 6.17 6.83 17.06
C ARG A 119 6.54 8.30 17.19
N GLN A 120 7.13 8.69 18.32
CA GLN A 120 7.56 10.06 18.56
C GLN A 120 8.67 10.50 17.59
N SER A 121 9.65 9.64 17.35
CA SER A 121 10.75 9.88 16.42
C SER A 121 10.36 9.71 14.96
N ARG A 122 9.14 9.21 14.69
CA ARG A 122 8.67 8.83 13.36
C ARG A 122 9.66 7.91 12.63
N ALA A 123 10.14 6.87 13.32
CA ALA A 123 11.07 5.93 12.72
C ALA A 123 10.32 4.95 11.80
N MET A 124 10.65 4.99 10.50
CA MET A 124 10.14 4.03 9.52
C MET A 124 10.64 2.62 9.83
N ASN A 125 11.93 2.46 10.14
CA ASN A 125 12.47 1.15 10.52
C ASN A 125 12.43 0.98 12.04
N CYS A 126 11.23 0.68 12.57
CA CYS A 126 11.05 0.50 14.01
C CYS A 126 11.99 -0.56 14.60
N TYR A 127 12.35 -1.58 13.81
CA TYR A 127 13.25 -2.66 14.21
C TYR A 127 14.70 -2.20 14.29
N GLU A 128 15.18 -1.35 13.39
CA GLU A 128 16.53 -0.78 13.44
C GLU A 128 16.71 0.15 14.64
N LEU A 129 15.81 1.13 14.81
CA LEU A 129 15.90 2.05 15.94
C LEU A 129 15.93 1.29 17.27
N ARG A 130 15.15 0.21 17.36
CA ARG A 130 15.08 -0.64 18.55
C ARG A 130 16.35 -1.42 18.84
N ASN A 131 17.12 -1.81 17.83
CA ASN A 131 18.44 -2.43 18.04
C ASN A 131 19.42 -1.45 18.71
N HIS A 132 19.21 -0.14 18.55
CA HIS A 132 20.13 0.89 19.06
C HIS A 132 19.76 1.48 20.42
N VAL A 133 18.49 1.38 20.85
CA VAL A 133 18.01 2.08 22.07
C VAL A 133 17.63 1.16 23.23
N ASP A 134 18.17 -0.07 23.25
CA ASP A 134 17.88 -1.12 24.24
C ASP A 134 16.38 -1.22 24.56
N HIS A 135 15.63 -1.72 23.58
CA HIS A 135 14.19 -1.61 23.59
C HIS A 135 13.56 -2.40 24.76
N SER A 136 12.84 -1.74 25.67
CA SER A 136 12.04 -2.46 26.70
C SER A 136 10.75 -3.11 26.14
N LYS A 137 10.66 -3.32 24.81
CA LYS A 137 9.49 -3.88 24.08
C LYS A 137 8.18 -3.12 24.30
N VAL A 138 8.29 -1.86 24.67
CA VAL A 138 7.18 -0.98 25.02
C VAL A 138 6.14 -0.97 23.88
N HIS A 139 4.98 -1.57 24.14
CA HIS A 139 3.80 -1.67 23.26
C HIS A 139 3.88 -2.62 22.04
N CYS A 140 4.79 -3.60 22.03
CA CYS A 140 4.80 -4.69 21.04
C CYS A 140 4.36 -6.04 21.61
N ALA A 141 3.77 -6.91 20.78
CA ALA A 141 3.19 -8.18 21.20
C ALA A 141 4.24 -9.28 21.32
N GLY A 142 5.36 -9.13 20.63
CA GLY A 142 6.36 -10.17 20.51
C GLY A 142 7.70 -9.64 20.02
N SER A 143 8.61 -10.58 19.72
CA SER A 143 9.94 -10.27 19.22
C SER A 143 9.91 -9.72 17.79
N CYS A 144 10.99 -9.03 17.41
CA CYS A 144 11.17 -8.55 16.05
C CYS A 144 11.25 -9.69 15.02
N ASP A 145 11.72 -10.88 15.40
CA ASP A 145 11.85 -12.04 14.49
C ASP A 145 10.51 -12.59 14.01
N GLN A 146 9.46 -12.40 14.81
CA GLN A 146 8.10 -12.81 14.46
C GLN A 146 7.22 -11.62 14.02
N CYS A 147 7.80 -10.43 13.86
CA CYS A 147 7.07 -9.21 13.56
C CYS A 147 6.66 -9.15 12.08
N ALA A 148 5.35 -9.10 11.82
CA ALA A 148 4.82 -8.98 10.45
C ALA A 148 5.28 -7.69 9.75
N TYR A 149 5.43 -6.59 10.49
CA TYR A 149 5.97 -5.34 9.95
C TYR A 149 7.45 -5.47 9.55
N LYS A 150 8.30 -6.07 10.40
CA LYS A 150 9.70 -6.32 10.04
C LYS A 150 9.79 -7.21 8.79
N ARG A 151 9.04 -8.31 8.71
CA ARG A 151 9.04 -9.18 7.52
C ARG A 151 8.56 -8.49 6.24
N ALA A 152 7.66 -7.52 6.35
CA ALA A 152 7.12 -6.82 5.20
C ALA A 152 8.01 -5.67 4.69
N PHE A 153 8.87 -5.09 5.54
CA PHE A 153 9.61 -3.85 5.24
C PHE A 153 11.10 -3.89 5.60
N ALA A 154 11.61 -4.95 6.20
CA ALA A 154 13.04 -5.22 6.19
C ALA A 154 13.35 -5.74 4.79
N GLU A 155 13.72 -4.82 3.90
CA GLU A 155 14.39 -5.19 2.65
C GLU A 155 15.53 -6.15 3.03
N GLU A 156 15.62 -7.31 2.37
CA GLU A 156 16.83 -8.13 2.44
C GLU A 156 17.96 -7.18 2.08
N THR A 157 18.77 -6.85 3.08
CA THR A 157 19.98 -6.07 2.89
C THR A 157 20.87 -6.96 2.03
N VAL A 158 20.78 -6.80 0.71
CA VAL A 158 21.71 -7.43 -0.22
C VAL A 158 23.06 -6.81 0.11
N ALA A 159 23.85 -7.60 0.84
CA ALA A 159 25.26 -7.34 1.10
C ALA A 159 26.05 -7.44 -0.21
#